data_AF-A0A0G2DSD1-F1
#
_entry.id   AF-A0A0G2DSD1-F1
#
_cell.length_a   1.000
_cell.length_b   1.000
_cell.length_c   1.000
_cell.angle_alpha   90.00
_cell.angle_beta   90.00
_cell.angle_gamma   90.00
#
_symmetry.space_group_name_H-M   'P 1'
#
loop_
_entity.id
_entity.type
_entity.pdbx_description
1 polymer ?
#
loop_
_entity_poly.entity_id
_entity_poly.type
_entity_poly.pdbx_seq_one_letter_code
_entity_poly.pdbx_strand_id
1 'polypeptide(L)'
;MSEYFDNGLYSDLRIKDSNGHEYAVHRVVVCGQSPVLANAVKPEHGFKTGVINLEDDDPDAVKAMLQFMYRGSYTITEDDNAMTQVARAYALGEMYCVPELKEAAAAKFKELSSAHWERADFVNAVRVIYDSVPDTDKGSIREIVVEVVAKNYSALLAKPEFEAVLDDFSALGKNGLRALSRNIANAPKEREYKCYCSGRNNPPHTVRLTIDHYQVNTQTACPDCGTFLDHPVWAYWEIK
;
A
#
# COMPACT_ATOMS: atom_id res chain seq x y z
N MET A 1 6.33 -28.12 6.03
CA MET A 1 7.41 -27.61 5.16
C MET A 1 8.32 -26.63 5.87
N SER A 2 7.79 -25.75 6.73
CA SER A 2 8.54 -24.80 7.57
C SER A 2 9.79 -25.39 8.27
N GLU A 3 9.68 -26.55 8.91
CA GLU A 3 10.79 -27.19 9.63
C GLU A 3 12.01 -27.49 8.74
N TYR A 4 11.78 -27.85 7.47
CA TYR A 4 12.83 -28.16 6.51
C TYR A 4 13.60 -26.92 6.05
N PHE A 5 13.00 -25.72 6.15
CA PHE A 5 13.71 -24.48 5.88
C PHE A 5 14.73 -24.17 6.99
N ASP A 6 14.36 -24.43 8.23
CA ASP A 6 15.17 -24.05 9.39
C ASP A 6 16.35 -25.00 9.62
N ASN A 7 16.16 -26.30 9.35
CA ASN A 7 17.19 -27.32 9.56
C ASN A 7 17.95 -27.73 8.29
N GLY A 8 17.45 -27.36 7.10
CA GLY A 8 18.08 -27.65 5.81
C GLY A 8 18.11 -29.14 5.43
N LEU A 9 17.40 -30.02 6.15
CA LEU A 9 17.35 -31.45 5.85
C LEU A 9 16.77 -31.70 4.47
N TYR A 10 17.48 -32.49 3.65
CA TYR A 10 17.14 -32.82 2.26
C TYR A 10 17.25 -31.67 1.25
N SER A 11 17.91 -30.57 1.63
CA SER A 11 18.22 -29.49 0.70
C SER A 11 19.11 -29.96 -0.46
N ASP A 12 18.79 -29.50 -1.66
CA ASP A 12 19.44 -29.83 -2.94
C ASP A 12 19.88 -28.58 -3.72
N LEU A 13 19.73 -27.40 -3.09
CA LEU A 13 20.10 -26.11 -3.62
C LEU A 13 20.51 -25.17 -2.48
N ARG A 14 21.41 -24.23 -2.77
CA ARG A 14 21.70 -23.09 -1.90
C ARG A 14 21.37 -21.78 -2.58
N ILE A 15 20.86 -20.83 -1.82
CA ILE A 15 20.69 -19.43 -2.25
C ILE A 15 21.60 -18.58 -1.37
N LYS A 16 22.42 -17.74 -1.98
CA LYS A 16 23.34 -16.85 -1.29
C LYS A 16 22.89 -15.40 -1.44
N ASP A 17 22.72 -14.70 -0.33
CA ASP A 17 22.38 -13.27 -0.34
C ASP A 17 23.62 -12.37 -0.54
N SER A 18 23.38 -11.07 -0.63
CA SER A 18 24.40 -10.02 -0.76
C SER A 18 25.35 -9.92 0.44
N ASN A 19 24.92 -10.35 1.64
CA ASN A 19 25.79 -10.46 2.83
C ASN A 19 26.65 -11.74 2.84
N GLY A 20 26.44 -12.61 1.85
CA GLY A 20 27.11 -13.89 1.72
C GLY A 20 26.55 -14.99 2.62
N HIS A 21 25.39 -14.78 3.24
CA HIS A 21 24.67 -15.81 3.97
C HIS A 21 24.07 -16.81 2.98
N GLU A 22 24.23 -18.11 3.27
CA GLU A 22 23.73 -19.17 2.42
C GLU A 22 22.54 -19.89 3.07
N TYR A 23 21.41 -19.89 2.37
CA TYR A 23 20.20 -20.60 2.73
C TYR A 23 20.20 -21.98 2.08
N ALA A 24 20.10 -23.03 2.88
CA ALA A 24 19.86 -24.39 2.40
C ALA A 24 18.39 -24.53 2.00
N VAL A 25 18.11 -24.74 0.71
CA VAL A 25 16.75 -24.76 0.16
C VAL A 25 16.49 -25.98 -0.72
N HIS A 26 15.21 -26.24 -0.95
CA HIS A 26 14.68 -27.33 -1.76
C HIS A 26 14.23 -26.78 -3.11
N ARG A 27 14.81 -27.28 -4.19
CA ARG A 27 14.47 -26.89 -5.57
C ARG A 27 12.98 -27.03 -5.82
N VAL A 28 12.37 -28.13 -5.37
CA VAL A 28 10.93 -28.37 -5.57
C VAL A 28 10.05 -27.28 -4.95
N VAL A 29 10.48 -26.67 -3.83
CA VAL A 29 9.74 -25.60 -3.15
C VAL A 29 9.94 -24.27 -3.87
N VAL A 30 11.20 -23.87 -4.08
CA VAL A 30 11.52 -22.53 -4.60
C VAL A 30 11.28 -22.42 -6.11
N CYS A 31 11.61 -23.45 -6.89
CA CYS A 31 11.37 -23.47 -8.34
C CYS A 31 9.89 -23.68 -8.67
N GLY A 32 9.13 -24.36 -7.80
CA GLY A 32 7.68 -24.52 -7.97
C GLY A 32 6.92 -23.20 -7.82
N GLN A 33 7.46 -22.25 -7.06
CA GLN A 33 6.82 -20.96 -6.75
C GLN A 33 7.41 -19.77 -7.51
N SER A 34 8.64 -19.90 -8.01
CA SER A 34 9.28 -18.85 -8.80
C SER A 34 9.76 -19.42 -10.14
N PRO A 35 9.16 -19.02 -11.27
CA PRO A 35 9.66 -19.40 -12.60
C PRO A 35 11.05 -18.82 -12.87
N VAL A 36 11.39 -17.69 -12.23
CA VAL A 36 12.72 -17.07 -12.32
C VAL A 36 13.77 -17.97 -11.68
N LEU A 37 13.54 -18.43 -10.45
CA LEU A 37 14.44 -19.39 -9.80
C LEU A 37 14.44 -20.74 -10.51
N ALA A 38 13.30 -21.20 -11.04
CA ALA A 38 13.21 -22.41 -11.83
C ALA A 38 14.07 -22.37 -13.10
N ASN A 39 14.11 -21.22 -13.77
CA ASN A 39 14.99 -20.99 -14.91
C ASN A 39 16.46 -20.88 -14.46
N ALA A 40 16.74 -20.21 -13.35
CA ALA A 40 18.11 -20.04 -12.84
C ALA A 40 18.83 -21.37 -12.55
N VAL A 41 18.10 -22.45 -12.21
CA VAL A 41 18.69 -23.77 -11.94
C VAL A 41 18.84 -24.66 -13.18
N LYS A 42 18.47 -24.20 -14.37
CA LYS A 42 18.58 -25.04 -15.57
C LYS A 42 20.01 -25.06 -16.11
N PRO A 43 20.52 -26.22 -16.56
CA PRO A 43 21.87 -26.33 -17.14
C PRO A 43 22.09 -25.41 -18.34
N GLU A 44 21.04 -25.17 -19.14
CA GLU A 44 21.06 -24.28 -20.31
C GLU A 44 21.34 -22.81 -19.96
N HIS A 45 21.07 -22.40 -18.72
CA HIS A 45 21.40 -21.07 -18.20
C HIS A 45 22.74 -21.04 -17.44
N GLY A 46 23.59 -22.06 -17.63
CA GLY A 46 24.94 -22.10 -17.06
C GLY A 46 25.01 -22.52 -15.60
N PHE A 47 23.91 -23.04 -15.04
CA PHE A 47 23.88 -23.52 -13.65
C PHE A 47 24.80 -24.73 -13.46
N LYS A 48 25.85 -24.57 -12.65
CA LYS A 48 26.88 -25.61 -12.41
C LYS A 48 27.21 -25.85 -10.93
N THR A 49 26.93 -24.88 -10.06
CA THR A 49 27.54 -24.78 -8.72
C THR A 49 26.61 -25.17 -7.58
N GLY A 50 25.34 -25.49 -7.84
CA GLY A 50 24.36 -25.79 -6.78
C GLY A 50 24.03 -24.58 -5.89
N VAL A 51 24.47 -23.37 -6.29
CA VAL A 51 24.28 -22.11 -5.57
C VAL A 51 23.72 -21.08 -6.55
N ILE A 52 22.64 -20.42 -6.17
CA ILE A 52 22.14 -19.20 -6.83
C ILE A 52 22.63 -18.01 -6.00
N ASN A 53 23.26 -17.02 -6.65
CA ASN A 53 23.73 -15.81 -5.99
C ASN A 53 22.74 -14.66 -6.26
N LEU A 54 22.26 -14.03 -5.19
CA LEU A 54 21.36 -12.87 -5.19
C LEU A 54 22.10 -11.65 -4.62
N GLU A 55 23.16 -11.25 -5.31
CA GLU A 55 24.12 -10.25 -4.82
C GLU A 55 23.61 -8.80 -4.87
N ASP A 56 22.62 -8.53 -5.72
CA ASP A 56 21.99 -7.21 -5.87
C ASP A 56 20.75 -7.05 -4.97
N ASP A 57 20.29 -8.14 -4.34
CA ASP A 57 19.06 -8.15 -3.56
C ASP A 57 19.30 -7.87 -2.07
N ASP A 58 18.34 -7.18 -1.45
CA ASP A 58 18.37 -6.89 -0.02
C ASP A 58 18.22 -8.19 0.80
N PRO A 59 19.13 -8.46 1.75
CA PRO A 59 19.21 -9.75 2.44
C PRO A 59 17.97 -10.03 3.30
N ASP A 60 17.40 -9.00 3.94
CA ASP A 60 16.17 -9.15 4.73
C ASP A 60 14.98 -9.48 3.82
N ALA A 61 14.92 -8.87 2.63
CA ALA A 61 13.91 -9.16 1.65
C ALA A 61 14.07 -10.58 1.07
N VAL A 62 15.30 -11.03 0.77
CA VAL A 62 15.58 -12.41 0.32
C VAL A 62 15.10 -13.40 1.36
N LYS A 63 15.44 -13.17 2.63
CA LYS A 63 14.97 -13.99 3.75
C LYS A 63 13.44 -14.01 3.84
N ALA A 64 12.78 -12.86 3.69
CA ALA A 64 11.32 -12.76 3.71
C ALA A 64 10.69 -13.56 2.56
N MET A 65 11.23 -13.45 1.33
CA MET A 65 10.77 -14.22 0.18
C MET A 65 10.90 -15.73 0.42
N LEU A 66 12.05 -16.18 0.93
CA LEU A 66 12.26 -17.60 1.22
C LEU A 66 11.35 -18.10 2.35
N GLN A 67 11.20 -17.35 3.44
CA GLN A 67 10.26 -17.70 4.50
C GLN A 67 8.84 -17.86 3.95
N PHE A 68 8.40 -16.90 3.12
CA PHE A 68 7.09 -16.93 2.50
C PHE A 68 6.91 -18.20 1.65
N MET A 69 7.87 -18.57 0.80
CA MET A 69 7.80 -19.78 -0.02
C MET A 69 7.61 -21.07 0.81
N TYR A 70 8.11 -21.13 2.04
CA TYR A 70 7.97 -22.32 2.89
C TYR A 70 6.76 -22.29 3.82
N ARG A 71 6.28 -21.10 4.18
CA ARG A 71 5.34 -20.89 5.30
C ARG A 71 4.04 -20.18 4.89
N GLY A 72 3.99 -19.58 3.70
CA GLY A 72 2.92 -18.67 3.27
C GLY A 72 2.89 -17.34 4.05
N SER A 73 3.90 -17.09 4.88
CA SER A 73 4.06 -15.87 5.66
C SER A 73 5.53 -15.59 5.94
N TYR A 74 5.86 -14.34 6.22
CA TYR A 74 7.21 -13.91 6.56
C TYR A 74 7.17 -12.93 7.73
N THR A 75 8.29 -12.81 8.43
CA THR A 75 8.43 -11.89 9.55
C THR A 75 9.13 -10.63 9.09
N ILE A 76 8.53 -9.49 9.39
CA ILE A 76 9.21 -8.18 9.38
C ILE A 76 9.70 -7.88 10.79
N THR A 77 10.82 -7.19 10.93
CA THR A 77 11.21 -6.68 12.25
C THR A 77 10.33 -5.48 12.57
N GLU A 78 9.85 -5.39 13.81
CA GLU A 78 9.02 -4.28 14.28
C GLU A 78 9.86 -3.02 14.60
N ASP A 79 10.90 -2.77 13.81
CA ASP A 79 11.74 -1.58 13.96
C ASP A 79 11.21 -0.41 13.12
N ASP A 80 11.99 0.66 13.06
CA ASP A 80 11.69 1.87 12.30
C ASP A 80 11.77 1.70 10.77
N ASN A 81 11.88 0.48 10.24
CA ASN A 81 11.94 0.19 8.80
C ASN A 81 10.89 -0.81 8.30
N ALA A 82 9.88 -1.14 9.10
CA ALA A 82 8.86 -2.14 8.77
C ALA A 82 8.21 -1.92 7.39
N MET A 83 7.83 -0.70 7.03
CA MET A 83 7.22 -0.41 5.71
C MET A 83 8.24 -0.58 4.57
N THR A 84 9.50 -0.23 4.81
CA THR A 84 10.57 -0.40 3.83
C THR A 84 10.86 -1.89 3.56
N GLN A 85 10.86 -2.72 4.61
CA GLN A 85 11.00 -4.17 4.46
C GLN A 85 9.85 -4.77 3.64
N VAL A 86 8.61 -4.35 3.92
CA VAL A 86 7.45 -4.79 3.15
C VAL A 86 7.55 -4.35 1.68
N ALA A 87 7.99 -3.12 1.42
CA ALA A 87 8.21 -2.62 0.06
C ALA A 87 9.26 -3.45 -0.70
N ARG A 88 10.37 -3.83 -0.05
CA ARG A 88 11.39 -4.70 -0.65
C ARG A 88 10.89 -6.12 -0.88
N ALA A 89 10.13 -6.68 0.05
CA ALA A 89 9.48 -7.99 -0.12
C ALA A 89 8.50 -7.97 -1.31
N TYR A 90 7.77 -6.88 -1.49
CA TYR A 90 6.92 -6.67 -2.66
C TYR A 90 7.75 -6.64 -3.96
N ALA A 91 8.84 -5.86 -3.98
CA ALA A 91 9.73 -5.75 -5.13
C ALA A 91 10.33 -7.11 -5.53
N LEU A 92 10.77 -7.93 -4.57
CA LEU A 92 11.22 -9.29 -4.83
C LEU A 92 10.08 -10.20 -5.34
N GLY A 93 8.88 -10.07 -4.78
CA GLY A 93 7.71 -10.78 -5.29
C GLY A 93 7.44 -10.48 -6.77
N GLU A 94 7.66 -9.24 -7.21
CA GLU A 94 7.61 -8.89 -8.63
C GLU A 94 8.79 -9.45 -9.42
N MET A 95 10.02 -9.18 -8.97
CA MET A 95 11.24 -9.58 -9.67
C MET A 95 11.35 -11.10 -9.86
N TYR A 96 10.98 -11.88 -8.84
CA TYR A 96 11.03 -13.34 -8.86
C TYR A 96 9.70 -13.98 -9.28
N CYS A 97 8.72 -13.19 -9.69
CA CYS A 97 7.40 -13.65 -10.14
C CYS A 97 6.74 -14.59 -9.12
N VAL A 98 6.58 -14.11 -7.89
CA VAL A 98 5.88 -14.77 -6.77
C VAL A 98 4.64 -13.94 -6.42
N PRO A 99 3.51 -14.11 -7.15
CA PRO A 99 2.34 -13.24 -7.00
C PRO A 99 1.76 -13.20 -5.59
N GLU A 100 1.73 -14.33 -4.89
CA GLU A 100 1.17 -14.44 -3.55
C GLU A 100 1.99 -13.66 -2.52
N LEU A 101 3.33 -13.56 -2.72
CA LEU A 101 4.18 -12.71 -1.89
C LEU A 101 3.86 -11.23 -2.10
N LYS A 102 3.63 -10.83 -3.36
CA LYS A 102 3.23 -9.45 -3.68
C LYS A 102 1.89 -9.09 -3.04
N GLU A 103 0.91 -9.98 -3.12
CA GLU A 103 -0.40 -9.77 -2.51
C GLU A 103 -0.29 -9.64 -0.99
N ALA A 104 0.47 -10.54 -0.34
CA ALA A 104 0.72 -10.48 1.10
C ALA A 104 1.44 -9.19 1.51
N ALA A 105 2.48 -8.79 0.76
CA ALA A 105 3.21 -7.55 1.01
C ALA A 105 2.34 -6.30 0.77
N ALA A 106 1.51 -6.25 -0.28
CA ALA A 106 0.59 -5.15 -0.50
C ALA A 106 -0.43 -5.01 0.64
N ALA A 107 -1.01 -6.12 1.10
CA ALA A 107 -1.93 -6.12 2.23
C ALA A 107 -1.26 -5.59 3.50
N LYS A 108 -0.04 -6.06 3.80
CA LYS A 108 0.73 -5.61 4.96
C LYS A 108 1.14 -4.14 4.85
N PHE A 109 1.53 -3.68 3.66
CA PHE A 109 1.88 -2.28 3.41
C PHE A 109 0.67 -1.38 3.64
N LYS A 110 -0.52 -1.79 3.16
CA LYS A 110 -1.76 -1.06 3.38
C LYS A 110 -2.11 -0.92 4.86
N GLU A 111 -1.98 -2.01 5.63
CA GLU A 111 -2.19 -2.01 7.08
C GLU A 111 -1.26 -1.00 7.77
N LEU A 112 0.05 -1.11 7.54
CA LEU A 112 1.05 -0.27 8.18
C LEU A 112 0.93 1.20 7.78
N SER A 113 0.82 1.48 6.48
CA SER A 113 0.75 2.85 5.97
C SER A 113 -0.56 3.56 6.32
N SER A 114 -1.66 2.82 6.52
CA SER A 114 -2.91 3.43 7.00
C SER A 114 -2.82 3.87 8.47
N ALA A 115 -1.99 3.22 9.28
CA ALA A 115 -1.86 3.49 10.71
C ALA A 115 -0.65 4.37 11.07
N HIS A 116 0.41 4.34 10.27
CA HIS A 116 1.74 4.85 10.66
C HIS A 116 2.48 5.59 9.53
N TRP A 117 1.77 6.23 8.59
CA TRP A 117 2.38 7.01 7.50
C TRP A 117 3.31 8.14 7.97
N GLU A 118 3.17 8.59 9.22
CA GLU A 118 3.99 9.62 9.82
C GLU A 118 5.44 9.19 10.05
N ARG A 119 5.70 7.88 10.15
CA ARG A 119 7.05 7.33 10.39
C ARG A 119 7.99 7.63 9.21
N ALA A 120 9.29 7.70 9.50
CA ALA A 120 10.32 8.05 8.52
C ALA A 120 10.43 7.02 7.38
N ASP A 121 10.19 5.75 7.67
CA ASP A 121 10.27 4.66 6.69
C ASP A 121 9.14 4.66 5.67
N PHE A 122 8.05 5.41 5.87
CA PHE A 122 7.02 5.53 4.84
C PHE A 122 7.62 6.13 3.55
N VAL A 123 8.35 7.24 3.66
CA VAL A 123 8.95 7.92 2.51
C VAL A 123 10.01 7.03 1.85
N ASN A 124 10.82 6.34 2.64
CA ASN A 124 11.81 5.38 2.13
C ASN A 124 11.14 4.22 1.39
N ALA A 125 10.06 3.68 1.93
CA ALA A 125 9.31 2.61 1.30
C ALA A 125 8.67 3.05 -0.02
N VAL A 126 8.13 4.27 -0.08
CA VAL A 126 7.62 4.86 -1.34
C VAL A 126 8.72 4.94 -2.39
N ARG A 127 9.92 5.42 -2.02
CA ARG A 127 11.07 5.46 -2.94
C ARG A 127 11.42 4.07 -3.45
N VAL A 128 11.56 3.08 -2.57
CA VAL A 128 11.81 1.67 -2.96
C VAL A 128 10.77 1.15 -3.95
N ILE A 129 9.48 1.40 -3.70
CA ILE A 129 8.40 0.97 -4.60
C ILE A 129 8.57 1.57 -5.99
N TYR A 130 8.86 2.87 -6.08
CA TYR A 130 8.97 3.55 -7.37
C TYR A 130 10.28 3.25 -8.11
N ASP A 131 11.37 2.97 -7.38
CA ASP A 131 12.66 2.57 -7.96
C ASP A 131 12.65 1.13 -8.49
N SER A 132 11.96 0.21 -7.80
CA SER A 132 12.11 -1.23 -8.04
C SER A 132 10.92 -1.90 -8.72
N VAL A 133 9.71 -1.31 -8.65
CA VAL A 133 8.49 -1.89 -9.25
C VAL A 133 8.18 -1.17 -10.55
N PRO A 134 8.08 -1.85 -11.72
CA PRO A 134 7.74 -1.21 -12.99
C PRO A 134 6.36 -0.54 -12.98
N ASP A 135 6.19 0.52 -13.79
CA ASP A 135 4.89 1.19 -14.00
C ASP A 135 3.81 0.27 -14.61
N THR A 136 4.23 -0.81 -15.27
CA THR A 136 3.36 -1.83 -15.88
C THR A 136 2.91 -2.91 -14.90
N ASP A 137 3.39 -2.86 -13.66
CA ASP A 137 2.96 -3.76 -12.61
C ASP A 137 1.41 -3.73 -12.49
N LYS A 138 0.83 -4.92 -12.34
CA LYS A 138 -0.62 -5.11 -12.20
C LYS A 138 -1.06 -5.20 -10.73
N GLY A 139 -0.16 -4.98 -9.78
CA GLY A 139 -0.48 -5.02 -8.37
C GLY A 139 -0.89 -3.66 -7.80
N SER A 140 -1.39 -3.69 -6.56
CA SER A 140 -2.07 -2.56 -5.94
C SER A 140 -1.17 -1.64 -5.12
N ILE A 141 0.13 -1.91 -4.99
CA ILE A 141 0.97 -1.19 -4.02
C ILE A 141 1.11 0.30 -4.35
N ARG A 142 1.23 0.65 -5.63
CA ARG A 142 1.28 2.05 -6.07
C ARG A 142 -0.06 2.77 -5.89
N GLU A 143 -1.18 2.06 -6.03
CA GLU A 143 -2.52 2.61 -5.75
C GLU A 143 -2.68 2.90 -4.25
N ILE A 144 -2.20 1.99 -3.38
CA ILE A 144 -2.17 2.19 -1.93
C ILE A 144 -1.34 3.42 -1.57
N VAL A 145 -0.13 3.55 -2.14
CA VAL A 145 0.72 4.74 -1.92
C VAL A 145 -0.02 6.01 -2.32
N VAL A 146 -0.62 6.05 -3.51
CA VAL A 146 -1.37 7.23 -3.99
C VAL A 146 -2.53 7.56 -3.07
N GLU A 147 -3.25 6.57 -2.54
CA GLU A 147 -4.33 6.77 -1.60
C GLU A 147 -3.85 7.41 -0.28
N VAL A 148 -2.78 6.86 0.32
CA VAL A 148 -2.21 7.39 1.57
C VAL A 148 -1.64 8.79 1.37
N VAL A 149 -0.92 9.01 0.27
CA VAL A 149 -0.38 10.32 -0.11
C VAL A 149 -1.49 11.34 -0.30
N ALA A 150 -2.57 10.99 -1.01
CA ALA A 150 -3.67 11.92 -1.24
C ALA A 150 -4.42 12.31 0.03
N LYS A 151 -4.54 11.39 1.01
CA LYS A 151 -5.16 11.67 2.31
C LYS A 151 -4.30 12.58 3.19
N ASN A 152 -2.98 12.46 3.10
CA ASN A 152 -2.03 13.13 3.99
C ASN A 152 -1.14 14.15 3.26
N TYR A 153 -1.55 14.60 2.07
CA TYR A 153 -0.69 15.31 1.12
C TYR A 153 0.00 16.53 1.73
N SER A 154 -0.75 17.38 2.44
CA SER A 154 -0.22 18.59 3.07
C SER A 154 0.82 18.30 4.15
N ALA A 155 0.61 17.25 4.95
CA ALA A 155 1.52 16.88 6.02
C ALA A 155 2.79 16.20 5.48
N LEU A 156 2.64 15.40 4.42
CA LEU A 156 3.76 14.78 3.72
C LEU A 156 4.60 15.82 2.97
N LEU A 157 3.97 16.79 2.30
CA LEU A 157 4.69 17.86 1.58
C LEU A 157 5.54 18.73 2.51
N ALA A 158 5.18 18.84 3.80
CA ALA A 158 6.01 19.54 4.79
C ALA A 158 7.32 18.80 5.12
N LYS A 159 7.51 17.56 4.65
CA LYS A 159 8.74 16.77 4.85
C LYS A 159 9.66 16.91 3.63
N PRO A 160 10.89 17.44 3.79
CA PRO A 160 11.84 17.60 2.68
C PRO A 160 12.16 16.29 1.94
N GLU A 161 12.18 15.17 2.67
CA GLU A 161 12.43 13.85 2.09
C GLU A 161 11.34 13.43 1.11
N PHE A 162 10.09 13.83 1.38
CA PHE A 162 8.97 13.54 0.49
C PHE A 162 8.94 14.47 -0.72
N GLU A 163 9.31 15.74 -0.56
CA GLU A 163 9.51 16.66 -1.69
C GLU A 163 10.52 16.08 -2.69
N ALA A 164 11.66 15.59 -2.21
CA ALA A 164 12.67 14.94 -3.06
C ALA A 164 12.12 13.70 -3.80
N VAL A 165 11.24 12.92 -3.18
CA VAL A 165 10.56 11.79 -3.84
C VAL A 165 9.60 12.27 -4.94
N LEU A 166 8.89 13.38 -4.74
CA LEU A 166 8.02 13.95 -5.78
C LEU A 166 8.80 14.49 -6.98
N ASP A 167 9.97 15.07 -6.73
CA ASP A 167 10.89 15.56 -7.76
C ASP A 167 11.44 14.41 -8.62
N ASP A 168 11.82 13.30 -7.98
CA ASP A 168 12.34 12.12 -8.68
C ASP A 168 11.23 11.35 -9.43
N PHE A 169 10.01 11.31 -8.89
CA PHE A 169 8.92 10.51 -9.42
C PHE A 169 7.69 11.33 -9.79
N SER A 170 7.76 12.02 -10.93
CA SER A 170 6.64 12.82 -11.46
C SER A 170 5.31 12.06 -11.58
N ALA A 171 5.35 10.74 -11.81
CA ALA A 171 4.17 9.88 -11.85
C ALA A 171 3.43 9.84 -10.50
N LEU A 172 4.16 9.78 -9.39
CA LEU A 172 3.58 9.86 -8.04
C LEU A 172 2.92 11.21 -7.84
N GLY A 173 3.61 12.32 -8.14
CA GLY A 173 3.05 13.66 -8.00
C GLY A 173 1.76 13.85 -8.80
N LYS A 174 1.77 13.47 -10.08
CA LYS A 174 0.59 13.55 -10.96
C LYS A 174 -0.59 12.72 -10.46
N ASN A 175 -0.35 11.48 -10.04
CA ASN A 175 -1.41 10.58 -9.58
C ASN A 175 -1.92 10.97 -8.19
N GLY A 176 -1.03 11.41 -7.30
CA GLY A 176 -1.34 11.97 -5.99
C GLY A 176 -2.23 13.21 -6.10
N LEU A 177 -1.88 14.18 -6.95
CA LEU A 177 -2.70 15.38 -7.17
C LEU A 177 -4.07 15.06 -7.76
N ARG A 178 -4.17 14.09 -8.69
CA ARG A 178 -5.46 13.62 -9.21
C ARG A 178 -6.31 12.96 -8.13
N ALA A 179 -5.71 12.16 -7.26
CA ALA A 179 -6.41 11.56 -6.13
C ALA A 179 -6.85 12.63 -5.11
N LEU A 180 -5.97 13.57 -4.75
CA LEU A 180 -6.30 14.70 -3.88
C LEU A 180 -7.43 15.55 -4.45
N SER A 181 -7.37 15.90 -5.73
CA SER A 181 -8.42 16.67 -6.40
C SER A 181 -9.78 15.96 -6.35
N ARG A 182 -9.81 14.64 -6.56
CA ARG A 182 -11.03 13.83 -6.37
C ARG A 182 -11.51 13.85 -4.93
N ASN A 183 -10.61 13.70 -3.96
CA ASN A 183 -10.95 13.74 -2.54
C ASN A 183 -11.56 15.10 -2.15
N ILE A 184 -10.99 16.21 -2.62
CA ILE A 184 -11.52 17.56 -2.38
C ILE A 184 -12.88 17.76 -3.09
N ALA A 185 -13.03 17.26 -4.32
CA ALA A 185 -14.28 17.37 -5.05
C ALA A 185 -15.43 16.64 -4.34
N ASN A 186 -15.12 15.48 -3.76
CA ASN A 186 -16.05 14.60 -3.05
C ASN A 186 -16.20 14.93 -1.56
N ALA A 187 -15.34 15.80 -1.00
CA ALA A 187 -15.42 16.17 0.40
C ALA A 187 -16.79 16.80 0.72
N PRO A 188 -17.38 16.52 1.89
CA PRO A 188 -18.60 17.18 2.33
C PRO A 188 -18.41 18.70 2.31
N LYS A 189 -19.29 19.40 1.60
CA LYS A 189 -19.22 20.86 1.48
C LYS A 189 -20.20 21.48 2.45
N GLU A 190 -19.74 22.49 3.18
CA GLU A 190 -20.66 23.36 3.89
C GLU A 190 -21.52 24.09 2.86
N ARG A 191 -22.84 23.96 3.02
CA ARG A 191 -23.83 24.65 2.19
C ARG A 191 -24.95 25.16 3.06
N GLU A 192 -25.73 26.08 2.49
CA GLU A 192 -26.97 26.55 3.08
C GLU A 192 -28.14 25.67 2.62
N TYR A 193 -28.92 25.21 3.59
CA TYR A 193 -30.10 24.36 3.39
C TYR A 193 -31.32 24.98 4.05
N LYS A 194 -32.53 24.76 3.52
CA LYS A 194 -33.76 25.16 4.22
C LYS A 194 -34.28 24.00 5.03
N CYS A 195 -34.54 24.24 6.31
CA CYS A 195 -35.41 23.38 7.10
C CYS A 195 -36.87 23.78 6.85
N TYR A 196 -37.69 22.80 6.46
CA TYR A 196 -39.15 22.94 6.32
C TYR A 196 -39.90 22.34 7.51
N CYS A 197 -39.35 22.52 8.70
CA CYS A 197 -39.77 21.88 9.93
C CYS A 197 -41.30 22.03 10.12
N SER A 198 -42.02 20.90 10.21
CA SER A 198 -43.46 20.80 9.94
C SER A 198 -44.40 21.32 11.06
N GLY A 199 -44.01 22.35 11.80
CA GLY A 199 -44.73 22.86 12.98
C GLY A 199 -45.25 24.29 12.83
N ARG A 200 -46.45 24.58 13.38
CA ARG A 200 -47.12 25.91 13.31
C ARG A 200 -46.32 27.07 13.91
N ASN A 201 -45.27 26.80 14.70
CA ASN A 201 -44.49 27.81 15.43
C ASN A 201 -43.07 28.03 14.91
N ASN A 202 -42.63 27.33 13.84
CA ASN A 202 -41.27 27.48 13.32
C ASN A 202 -41.33 27.77 11.80
N PRO A 203 -41.15 29.03 11.37
CA PRO A 203 -41.11 29.33 9.94
C PRO A 203 -39.92 28.63 9.27
N PRO A 204 -39.98 28.39 7.94
CA PRO A 204 -38.84 27.89 7.20
C PRO A 204 -37.64 28.80 7.41
N HIS A 205 -36.50 28.21 7.75
CA HIS A 205 -35.27 28.92 8.01
C HIS A 205 -34.10 28.25 7.30
N THR A 206 -33.03 29.01 7.14
CA THR A 206 -31.82 28.55 6.48
C THR A 206 -30.79 28.17 7.52
N VAL A 207 -30.24 26.96 7.38
CA VAL A 207 -29.17 26.45 8.23
C VAL A 207 -27.92 26.18 7.41
N ARG A 208 -26.76 26.40 8.01
CA ARG A 208 -25.48 25.99 7.44
C ARG A 208 -25.14 24.61 7.96
N LEU A 209 -24.98 23.68 7.03
CA LEU A 209 -24.66 22.30 7.34
C LEU A 209 -23.58 21.81 6.40
N THR A 210 -22.78 20.88 6.89
CA THR A 210 -21.84 20.12 6.08
C THR A 210 -22.44 18.73 5.90
N ILE A 211 -23.02 18.47 4.73
CA ILE A 211 -23.66 17.19 4.40
C ILE A 211 -22.85 16.52 3.29
N ASP A 212 -22.43 15.29 3.52
CA ASP A 212 -21.83 14.45 2.48
C ASP A 212 -22.94 13.99 1.54
N HIS A 213 -23.01 14.57 0.34
CA HIS A 213 -24.07 14.21 -0.59
C HIS A 213 -23.86 12.87 -1.31
N TYR A 214 -22.70 12.24 -1.11
CA TYR A 214 -22.33 10.98 -1.74
C TYR A 214 -22.46 9.77 -0.82
N GLN A 215 -22.63 9.99 0.49
CA GLN A 215 -22.91 8.91 1.43
C GLN A 215 -24.42 8.66 1.58
N VAL A 216 -24.84 7.46 1.19
CA VAL A 216 -26.21 6.99 1.40
C VAL A 216 -26.40 6.80 2.92
N ASN A 217 -27.41 7.48 3.50
CA ASN A 217 -27.80 7.44 4.93
C ASN A 217 -27.10 8.40 5.91
N THR A 218 -26.53 9.52 5.46
CA THR A 218 -26.20 10.60 6.42
C THR A 218 -27.50 11.21 6.96
N GLN A 219 -27.88 10.84 8.19
CA GLN A 219 -28.91 11.53 8.95
C GLN A 219 -28.30 12.76 9.61
N THR A 220 -28.74 13.93 9.17
CA THR A 220 -28.36 15.22 9.76
C THR A 220 -29.60 15.84 10.37
N ALA A 221 -29.50 16.35 11.60
CA ALA A 221 -30.55 17.11 12.25
C ALA A 221 -30.34 18.62 12.04
N CYS A 222 -31.44 19.36 11.89
CA CYS A 222 -31.39 20.81 11.93
C CYS A 222 -30.91 21.29 13.33
N PRO A 223 -29.86 22.12 13.43
CA PRO A 223 -29.33 22.59 14.71
C PRO A 223 -30.31 23.49 15.47
N ASP A 224 -31.19 24.20 14.75
CA ASP A 224 -32.09 25.19 15.34
C ASP A 224 -33.38 24.56 15.89
N CYS A 225 -33.85 23.44 15.32
CA CYS A 225 -35.13 22.83 15.68
C CYS A 225 -35.09 21.32 15.96
N GLY A 226 -33.94 20.66 15.75
CA GLY A 226 -33.77 19.23 15.97
C GLY A 226 -34.49 18.32 14.97
N THR A 227 -35.08 18.86 13.89
CA THR A 227 -35.76 18.05 12.88
C THR A 227 -34.73 17.25 12.08
N PHE A 228 -34.90 15.93 12.05
CA PHE A 228 -34.11 15.03 11.20
C PHE A 228 -34.69 14.99 9.80
N LEU A 229 -33.85 15.22 8.81
CA LEU A 229 -34.19 15.05 7.41
C LEU A 229 -33.16 14.09 6.80
N ASP A 230 -33.64 13.11 6.04
CA ASP A 230 -32.76 12.22 5.30
C ASP A 230 -32.07 12.99 4.16
N HIS A 231 -30.91 12.49 3.74
CA HIS A 231 -30.07 13.05 2.67
C HIS A 231 -30.83 13.61 1.43
N PRO A 232 -31.86 12.94 0.87
CA PRO A 232 -32.60 13.45 -0.29
C PRO A 232 -33.50 14.66 0.01
N VAL A 233 -33.80 14.93 1.28
CA VAL A 233 -34.73 15.98 1.73
C VAL A 233 -34.00 17.30 2.03
N TRP A 234 -32.68 17.24 2.22
CA TRP A 234 -31.80 18.41 2.32
C TRP A 234 -31.61 19.07 0.94
N ALA A 235 -32.63 19.80 0.47
CA ALA A 235 -32.52 20.62 -0.73
C ALA A 235 -31.50 21.75 -0.48
N TYR A 236 -30.45 21.80 -1.30
CA TYR A 236 -29.48 22.89 -1.34
C TYR A 236 -29.74 23.80 -2.56
N TRP A 237 -29.36 25.06 -2.47
CA TRP A 237 -29.30 25.99 -3.60
C TRP A 237 -28.01 26.79 -3.52
N GLU A 238 -27.40 27.05 -4.67
CA GLU A 238 -26.35 28.07 -4.78
C GLU A 238 -27.03 29.44 -4.75
N ILE A 239 -26.73 30.24 -3.74
CA ILE A 239 -27.08 31.66 -3.77
C ILE A 239 -26.07 32.31 -4.72
N LYS A 240 -26.57 32.83 -5.85
CA LYS A 240 -25.80 33.61 -6.82
C LYS A 240 -25.14 34.84 -6.19
#